data_AF-A0A661TPS9-F1
#
_entry.id   AF-A0A661TPS9-F1
#
_cell.length_a   1.000
_cell.length_b   1.000
_cell.length_c   1.000
_cell.angle_alpha   90.00
_cell.angle_beta   90.00
_cell.angle_gamma   90.00
#
_symmetry.space_group_name_H-M   'P 1'
#
loop_
_entity.id
_entity.type
_entity.pdbx_description
1 polymer ?
#
loop_
_entity_poly.entity_id
_entity_poly.type
_entity_poly.pdbx_seq_one_letter_code
_entity_poly.pdbx_strand_id
1 'polypeptide(L)'
;MSKELSEMNDNKFFHGEKGDRLRIKFDNLQKFKNPYLLIRAAMRAEYPRVDNIIEKIEEISPSPRKLGKFLEKVAISMATVGSLAAALKAAGTVSKYSIHIKMLIKGKKGAEKEIGIVHPRERFSFNLIDISKYIGKTQQSLRLVLEWTQPHNLSFIGLANSNPKDINQLKIEKLKLSELRHSHNADVNKDTLKNGEIELIPGQFLSLEFPAEKAEIGVNQKISFILETKGYYTKI
;
A
#
# COMPACT_ATOMS: atom_id res chain seq x y z
N MET A 1 -5.84 -7.21 -27.21
CA MET A 1 -5.42 -5.79 -27.26
C MET A 1 -4.34 -5.62 -26.20
N SER A 2 -3.12 -5.19 -26.56
CA SER A 2 -2.03 -4.97 -25.60
C SER A 2 -2.07 -3.52 -25.11
N LYS A 3 -2.15 -3.31 -23.80
CA LYS A 3 -2.09 -1.99 -23.17
C LYS A 3 -0.72 -1.82 -22.53
N GLU A 4 0.00 -0.77 -22.89
CA GLU A 4 1.27 -0.43 -22.26
C GLU A 4 0.99 0.38 -20.98
N LEU A 5 1.55 -0.08 -19.86
CA LEU A 5 1.48 0.59 -18.56
C LEU A 5 2.91 0.94 -18.11
N SER A 6 3.63 1.69 -18.93
CA SER A 6 5.03 2.08 -18.71
C SER A 6 5.21 3.47 -18.09
N GLU A 7 4.15 4.28 -18.06
CA GLU A 7 4.16 5.62 -17.47
C GLU A 7 3.23 5.68 -16.26
N MET A 8 3.66 6.35 -15.19
CA MET A 8 2.79 6.63 -14.06
C MET A 8 1.74 7.65 -14.48
N ASN A 9 0.49 7.22 -14.55
CA ASN A 9 -0.62 8.07 -14.96
C ASN A 9 -1.84 7.83 -14.08
N ASP A 10 -2.35 8.91 -13.48
CA ASP A 10 -3.49 8.90 -12.56
C ASP A 10 -4.84 8.98 -13.30
N ASN A 11 -4.83 8.92 -14.62
CA ASN A 11 -6.01 8.92 -15.48
C ASN A 11 -6.08 7.66 -16.36
N LYS A 12 -5.09 6.76 -16.29
CA LYS A 12 -5.04 5.55 -17.11
C LYS A 12 -4.81 4.31 -16.25
N PHE A 13 -5.83 3.46 -16.19
CA PHE A 13 -5.82 2.26 -15.36
C PHE A 13 -6.16 1.01 -16.14
N PHE A 14 -5.65 -0.13 -15.69
CA PHE A 14 -6.28 -1.42 -15.93
C PHE A 14 -7.26 -1.68 -14.78
N HIS A 15 -8.55 -1.67 -15.10
CA HIS A 15 -9.63 -2.04 -14.19
C HIS A 15 -9.74 -3.56 -14.25
N GLY A 16 -9.16 -4.26 -13.27
CA GLY A 16 -9.23 -5.71 -13.21
C GLY A 16 -10.44 -6.14 -12.40
N GLU A 17 -11.20 -7.09 -12.92
CA GLU A 17 -12.31 -7.75 -12.26
C GLU A 17 -11.87 -9.05 -11.57
N LYS A 18 -12.73 -9.61 -10.72
CA LYS A 18 -12.43 -10.91 -10.09
C LYS A 18 -12.22 -11.99 -11.16
N GLY A 19 -11.08 -12.67 -11.08
CA GLY A 19 -10.69 -13.73 -12.02
C GLY A 19 -9.99 -13.24 -13.29
N ASP A 20 -9.87 -11.92 -13.48
CA ASP A 20 -9.11 -11.38 -14.60
C ASP A 20 -7.65 -11.81 -14.54
N ARG A 21 -7.09 -12.08 -15.72
CA ARG A 21 -5.70 -12.49 -15.89
C ARG A 21 -4.99 -11.60 -16.88
N LEU A 22 -4.04 -10.82 -16.41
CA LEU A 22 -3.21 -9.95 -17.25
C LEU A 22 -1.85 -10.60 -17.48
N ARG A 23 -1.52 -10.87 -18.74
CA ARG A 23 -0.21 -11.39 -19.15
C ARG A 23 0.73 -10.23 -19.47
N ILE A 24 1.90 -10.24 -18.86
CA ILE A 24 2.89 -9.17 -18.98
C ILE A 24 4.21 -9.77 -19.44
N LYS A 25 4.88 -9.08 -20.36
CA LYS A 25 6.21 -9.44 -20.84
C LYS A 25 7.12 -8.23 -20.69
N PHE A 26 8.23 -8.41 -19.98
CA PHE A 26 9.34 -7.48 -19.98
C PHE A 26 10.43 -8.04 -20.86
N ASP A 27 10.84 -7.25 -21.85
CA ASP A 27 12.01 -7.53 -22.68
C ASP A 27 13.23 -6.75 -22.17
N ASN A 28 14.42 -7.11 -22.65
CA ASN A 28 15.69 -6.48 -22.28
C ASN A 28 16.06 -6.60 -20.79
N LEU A 29 15.70 -7.73 -20.17
CA LEU A 29 15.93 -7.98 -18.74
C LEU A 29 17.43 -7.96 -18.36
N GLN A 30 18.31 -8.25 -19.31
CA GLN A 30 19.77 -8.18 -19.14
C GLN A 30 20.31 -6.79 -18.76
N LYS A 31 19.52 -5.72 -18.96
CA LYS A 31 19.86 -4.37 -18.50
C LYS A 31 19.73 -4.20 -16.98
N PHE A 32 19.11 -5.17 -16.30
CA PHE A 32 18.84 -5.13 -14.87
C PHE A 32 19.79 -6.08 -14.12
N LYS A 33 20.58 -5.52 -13.19
CA LYS A 33 21.50 -6.30 -12.34
C LYS A 33 20.78 -6.89 -11.13
N ASN A 34 19.97 -6.07 -10.46
CA ASN A 34 19.18 -6.42 -9.29
C ASN A 34 17.72 -6.01 -9.54
N PRO A 35 16.95 -6.82 -10.29
CA PRO A 35 15.62 -6.44 -10.73
C PRO A 35 14.60 -6.55 -9.59
N TYR A 36 13.85 -5.47 -9.42
CA TYR A 36 12.64 -5.43 -8.59
C TYR A 36 11.44 -5.15 -9.49
N LEU A 37 10.32 -5.82 -9.20
CA LEU A 37 9.04 -5.51 -9.79
C LEU A 37 8.39 -4.38 -8.99
N LEU A 38 8.11 -3.26 -9.67
CA LEU A 38 7.41 -2.11 -9.12
C LEU A 38 5.96 -2.13 -9.61
N ILE A 39 5.00 -2.20 -8.69
CA ILE A 39 3.57 -2.22 -8.99
C ILE A 39 2.88 -1.08 -8.26
N ARG A 40 2.00 -0.37 -8.95
CA ARG A 40 1.11 0.62 -8.34
C ARG A 40 -0.34 0.21 -8.56
N ALA A 41 -1.02 -0.11 -7.47
CA ALA A 41 -2.41 -0.57 -7.47
C ALA A 41 -3.24 0.17 -6.43
N ALA A 42 -4.55 0.30 -6.68
CA ALA A 42 -5.51 0.98 -5.81
C ALA A 42 -6.89 0.31 -5.90
N MET A 43 -7.59 0.19 -4.77
CA MET A 43 -8.99 -0.24 -4.75
C MET A 43 -9.89 0.81 -5.41
N ARG A 44 -9.63 2.10 -5.16
CA ARG A 44 -10.43 3.24 -5.60
C ARG A 44 -9.52 4.31 -6.22
N ALA A 45 -9.27 4.20 -7.53
CA ALA A 45 -8.43 5.14 -8.26
C ALA A 45 -9.13 6.48 -8.59
N GLU A 46 -10.46 6.45 -8.78
CA GLU A 46 -11.25 7.56 -9.33
C GLU A 46 -12.07 8.33 -8.30
N TYR A 47 -12.01 7.96 -7.02
CA TYR A 47 -12.82 8.62 -6.00
C TYR A 47 -12.16 9.94 -5.55
N PRO A 48 -12.90 11.07 -5.59
CA PRO A 48 -12.45 12.34 -5.03
C PRO A 48 -11.97 12.12 -3.60
N ARG A 49 -10.81 12.70 -3.25
CA ARG A 49 -10.15 12.42 -1.98
C ARG A 49 -11.08 12.72 -0.80
N VAL A 50 -10.68 12.10 0.28
CA VAL A 50 -10.63 12.67 1.63
C VAL A 50 -10.06 14.12 1.66
N ASP A 51 -9.77 14.83 0.57
CA ASP A 51 -9.25 16.22 0.55
C ASP A 51 -10.38 17.19 0.80
N ASN A 52 -11.55 16.95 0.19
CA ASN A 52 -12.80 17.60 0.61
C ASN A 52 -13.16 17.27 2.06
N ILE A 53 -12.58 16.20 2.63
CA ILE A 53 -12.72 15.85 4.04
C ILE A 53 -11.62 16.49 4.89
N ILE A 54 -10.37 16.63 4.41
CA ILE A 54 -9.24 17.28 5.08
C ILE A 54 -9.49 18.79 5.16
N GLU A 55 -9.93 19.45 4.08
CA GLU A 55 -10.35 20.85 4.10
C GLU A 55 -11.51 21.05 5.09
N LYS A 56 -12.51 20.15 5.09
CA LYS A 56 -13.58 20.16 6.10
C LYS A 56 -13.10 19.83 7.51
N ILE A 57 -12.04 19.02 7.68
CA ILE A 57 -11.46 18.67 8.97
C ILE A 57 -10.66 19.85 9.53
N GLU A 58 -9.89 20.54 8.69
CA GLU A 58 -9.13 21.74 9.03
C GLU A 58 -10.06 22.92 9.37
N GLU A 59 -11.18 23.07 8.64
CA GLU A 59 -12.21 24.07 8.95
C GLU A 59 -12.98 23.78 10.26
N ILE A 60 -13.12 22.52 10.68
CA ILE A 60 -13.98 22.12 11.80
C ILE A 60 -13.18 21.82 13.10
N SER A 61 -11.87 21.52 13.02
CA SER A 61 -11.18 20.83 14.12
C SER A 61 -9.81 21.40 14.52
N PRO A 62 -9.79 22.48 15.34
CA PRO A 62 -8.61 22.84 16.11
C PRO A 62 -8.36 21.90 17.31
N SER A 63 -9.17 20.84 17.55
CA SER A 63 -8.96 19.93 18.68
C SER A 63 -9.20 18.44 18.39
N PRO A 64 -8.37 17.52 18.93
CA PRO A 64 -8.44 16.07 18.68
C PRO A 64 -9.80 15.41 18.93
N ARG A 65 -10.60 15.93 19.86
CA ARG A 65 -11.95 15.40 20.19
C ARG A 65 -12.97 15.63 19.09
N LYS A 66 -12.86 16.71 18.31
CA LYS A 66 -13.82 17.01 17.23
C LYS A 66 -13.56 16.16 15.99
N LEU A 67 -12.28 15.89 15.68
CA LEU A 67 -11.86 14.95 14.64
C LEU A 67 -12.40 13.54 14.90
N GLY A 68 -12.31 13.06 16.14
CA GLY A 68 -12.86 11.76 16.55
C GLY A 68 -14.36 11.62 16.24
N LYS A 69 -15.17 12.62 16.64
CA LYS A 69 -16.62 12.62 16.38
C LYS A 69 -16.98 12.75 14.89
N PHE A 70 -16.16 13.44 14.10
CA PHE A 70 -16.37 13.55 12.66
C PHE A 70 -16.10 12.21 11.95
N LEU A 71 -14.99 11.55 12.28
CA LEU A 71 -14.68 10.23 11.73
C LEU A 71 -15.67 9.16 12.19
N GLU A 72 -16.15 9.25 13.43
CA GLU A 72 -17.26 8.42 13.93
C GLU A 72 -18.54 8.64 13.12
N LYS A 73 -18.89 9.89 12.80
CA LYS A 73 -20.03 10.20 11.91
C LYS A 73 -19.85 9.70 10.47
N VAL A 74 -18.63 9.71 9.94
CA VAL A 74 -18.33 9.15 8.61
C VAL A 74 -18.41 7.62 8.64
N ALA A 75 -17.94 6.98 9.72
CA ALA A 75 -18.12 5.55 9.93
C ALA A 75 -19.62 5.19 10.08
N ILE A 76 -20.40 6.01 10.80
CA ILE A 76 -21.85 5.87 10.94
C ILE A 76 -22.57 6.11 9.61
N SER A 77 -22.19 7.10 8.81
CA SER A 77 -22.82 7.34 7.51
C SER A 77 -22.56 6.19 6.52
N MET A 78 -21.38 5.56 6.59
CA MET A 78 -21.09 4.30 5.91
C MET A 78 -21.84 3.10 6.50
N ALA A 79 -22.21 3.13 7.79
CA ALA A 79 -23.01 2.10 8.45
C ALA A 79 -24.53 2.27 8.24
N THR A 80 -25.02 3.48 7.98
CA THR A 80 -26.46 3.77 7.74
C THR A 80 -26.95 3.36 6.36
N VAL A 81 -26.05 2.98 5.45
CA VAL A 81 -26.45 2.12 4.33
C VAL A 81 -26.66 0.73 4.93
N GLY A 82 -27.91 0.40 5.26
CA GLY A 82 -28.33 -0.90 5.83
C GLY A 82 -27.96 -2.14 4.99
N SER A 83 -27.20 -1.95 3.90
CA SER A 83 -26.52 -3.00 3.16
C SER A 83 -25.20 -3.44 3.79
N LEU A 84 -24.55 -2.70 4.71
CA LEU A 84 -23.23 -3.11 5.22
C LEU A 84 -23.31 -4.26 6.21
N ALA A 85 -24.30 -4.34 7.11
CA ALA A 85 -24.44 -5.50 8.00
C ALA A 85 -24.82 -6.78 7.22
N ALA A 86 -25.66 -6.65 6.18
CA ALA A 86 -25.97 -7.72 5.24
C ALA A 86 -24.77 -8.08 4.35
N ALA A 87 -23.97 -7.10 3.92
CA ALA A 87 -22.74 -7.28 3.16
C ALA A 87 -21.60 -7.82 4.03
N LEU A 88 -21.57 -7.54 5.33
CA LEU A 88 -20.62 -8.07 6.31
C LEU A 88 -20.96 -9.53 6.66
N LYS A 89 -22.27 -9.87 6.74
CA LYS A 89 -22.75 -11.26 6.84
C LYS A 89 -22.47 -12.05 5.56
N ALA A 90 -22.62 -11.43 4.39
CA ALA A 90 -22.18 -12.00 3.11
C ALA A 90 -20.64 -12.04 2.97
N ALA A 91 -19.91 -11.14 3.64
CA ALA A 91 -18.45 -11.10 3.76
C ALA A 91 -17.91 -12.02 4.87
N GLY A 92 -18.62 -13.10 5.18
CA GLY A 92 -18.06 -14.27 5.88
C GLY A 92 -16.78 -14.80 5.20
N THR A 93 -16.58 -14.46 3.92
CA THR A 93 -15.30 -14.42 3.22
C THR A 93 -14.78 -12.97 3.14
N VAL A 94 -13.81 -12.62 3.99
CA VAL A 94 -12.94 -11.47 3.73
C VAL A 94 -12.16 -11.80 2.46
N SER A 95 -12.73 -11.47 1.30
CA SER A 95 -11.98 -11.52 0.06
C SER A 95 -10.97 -10.38 0.12
N LYS A 96 -9.75 -10.68 0.57
CA LYS A 96 -8.64 -9.74 0.49
C LYS A 96 -8.49 -9.35 -0.98
N TYR A 97 -8.71 -8.08 -1.29
CA TYR A 97 -8.37 -7.52 -2.60
C TYR A 97 -6.88 -7.78 -2.81
N SER A 98 -6.54 -8.45 -3.89
CA SER A 98 -5.15 -8.77 -4.19
C SER A 98 -4.93 -9.07 -5.66
N ILE A 99 -3.72 -8.75 -6.11
CA ILE A 99 -3.16 -9.20 -7.37
C ILE A 99 -2.14 -10.29 -7.03
N HIS A 100 -2.44 -11.53 -7.42
CA HIS A 100 -1.48 -12.62 -7.35
C HIS A 100 -0.53 -12.51 -8.53
N ILE A 101 0.78 -12.50 -8.27
CA ILE A 101 1.79 -12.34 -9.31
C ILE A 101 2.46 -13.68 -9.51
N LYS A 102 2.26 -14.23 -10.70
CA LYS A 102 2.75 -15.54 -11.10
C LYS A 102 3.78 -15.38 -12.20
N MET A 103 4.90 -16.07 -12.08
CA MET A 103 5.92 -16.16 -13.11
C MET A 103 5.70 -17.42 -13.95
N LEU A 104 5.78 -17.29 -15.27
CA LEU A 104 5.72 -18.43 -16.18
C LEU A 104 7.07 -19.16 -16.21
N ILE A 105 7.08 -20.45 -15.85
CA ILE A 105 8.28 -21.28 -15.84
C ILE A 105 8.62 -21.71 -17.26
N LYS A 106 9.81 -21.37 -17.75
CA LYS A 106 10.30 -21.85 -19.07
C LYS A 106 10.47 -23.37 -19.04
N GLY A 107 9.99 -24.06 -20.07
CA GLY A 107 10.21 -25.51 -20.27
C GLY A 107 9.08 -26.43 -19.83
N LYS A 108 8.09 -25.95 -19.08
CA LYS A 108 6.84 -26.69 -18.81
C LYS A 108 5.66 -25.85 -19.30
N LYS A 109 4.98 -26.32 -20.36
CA LYS A 109 3.86 -25.58 -20.98
C LYS A 109 2.83 -25.19 -19.91
N GLY A 110 2.69 -23.89 -19.67
CA GLY A 110 1.68 -23.33 -18.77
C GLY A 110 1.97 -23.44 -17.27
N ALA A 111 3.16 -23.91 -16.86
CA ALA A 111 3.49 -23.96 -15.44
C ALA A 111 3.73 -22.56 -14.89
N GLU A 112 3.02 -22.22 -13.81
CA GLU A 112 3.07 -20.92 -13.14
C GLU A 112 3.58 -21.08 -11.71
N LYS A 113 4.46 -20.17 -11.28
CA LYS A 113 4.92 -20.09 -9.90
C LYS A 113 4.54 -18.75 -9.32
N GLU A 114 3.81 -18.74 -8.21
CA GLU A 114 3.54 -17.50 -7.48
C GLU A 114 4.85 -16.94 -6.90
N ILE A 115 5.12 -15.67 -7.18
CA ILE A 115 6.34 -14.97 -6.76
C ILE A 115 6.06 -13.82 -5.78
N GLY A 116 4.79 -13.41 -5.66
CA GLY A 116 4.37 -12.38 -4.73
C GLY A 116 2.87 -12.09 -4.82
N ILE A 117 2.36 -11.38 -3.82
CA ILE A 117 0.98 -10.92 -3.74
C ILE A 117 1.02 -9.41 -3.47
N VAL A 118 0.24 -8.64 -4.23
CA VAL A 118 0.04 -7.22 -3.99
C VAL A 118 -1.32 -6.99 -3.38
N HIS A 119 -1.35 -6.32 -2.24
CA HIS A 119 -2.58 -5.88 -1.59
C HIS A 119 -2.76 -4.38 -1.85
N PRO A 120 -3.68 -3.97 -2.75
CA PRO A 120 -3.95 -2.56 -2.96
C PRO A 120 -4.50 -1.92 -1.68
N ARG A 121 -4.17 -0.64 -1.48
CA ARG A 121 -4.84 0.21 -0.49
C ARG A 121 -6.03 0.92 -1.16
N GLU A 122 -6.79 1.70 -0.38
CA GLU A 122 -7.89 2.51 -0.96
C GLU A 122 -7.39 3.37 -2.11
N ARG A 123 -6.23 4.02 -1.91
CA ARG A 123 -5.48 4.75 -2.92
C ARG A 123 -4.29 3.95 -3.43
N PHE A 124 -3.54 4.56 -4.33
CA PHE A 124 -2.33 3.99 -4.88
C PHE A 124 -1.32 3.64 -3.78
N SER A 125 -0.98 2.36 -3.72
CA SER A 125 0.17 1.86 -3.00
C SER A 125 1.21 1.39 -4.00
N PHE A 126 2.46 1.84 -3.82
CA PHE A 126 3.60 1.22 -4.48
C PHE A 126 3.97 -0.06 -3.74
N ASN A 127 4.16 -1.12 -4.51
CA ASN A 127 4.61 -2.40 -4.04
C ASN A 127 5.89 -2.73 -4.78
N LEU A 128 6.89 -3.15 -4.03
CA LEU A 128 8.20 -3.51 -4.53
C LEU A 128 8.45 -4.98 -4.20
N ILE A 129 8.72 -5.79 -5.21
CA ILE A 129 8.95 -7.22 -5.05
C ILE A 129 10.32 -7.56 -5.61
N ASP A 130 11.19 -8.12 -4.77
CA ASP A 130 12.47 -8.65 -5.24
C ASP A 130 12.23 -9.90 -6.09
N ILE A 131 12.60 -9.80 -7.36
CA ILE A 131 12.47 -10.89 -8.33
C ILE A 131 13.82 -11.44 -8.78
N SER A 132 14.93 -10.95 -8.22
CA SER A 132 16.30 -11.35 -8.57
C SER A 132 16.49 -12.87 -8.47
N LYS A 133 16.00 -13.48 -7.39
CA LYS A 133 16.08 -14.93 -7.15
C LYS A 133 15.32 -15.81 -8.16
N TYR A 134 14.42 -15.20 -8.93
CA TYR A 134 13.60 -15.91 -9.93
C TYR A 134 14.12 -15.74 -11.36
N ILE A 135 15.12 -14.88 -11.56
CA ILE A 135 15.64 -14.52 -12.88
C ILE A 135 17.00 -15.18 -13.09
N GLY A 136 17.11 -15.96 -14.16
CA GLY A 136 18.41 -16.52 -14.57
C GLY A 136 19.34 -15.42 -15.10
N LYS A 137 20.65 -15.54 -14.85
CA LYS A 137 21.68 -14.57 -15.29
C LYS A 137 21.65 -14.26 -16.80
N THR A 138 21.22 -15.23 -17.62
CA THR A 138 21.18 -15.12 -19.08
C THR A 138 19.76 -14.86 -19.63
N GLN A 139 18.77 -14.66 -18.75
CA GLN A 139 17.38 -14.52 -19.15
C GLN A 139 17.13 -13.15 -19.78
N GLN A 140 16.73 -13.13 -21.06
CA GLN A 140 16.48 -11.90 -21.82
C GLN A 140 15.09 -11.29 -21.58
N SER A 141 14.12 -12.10 -21.16
CA SER A 141 12.75 -11.65 -20.96
C SER A 141 12.10 -12.32 -19.75
N LEU A 142 11.24 -11.56 -19.08
CA LEU A 142 10.40 -12.01 -17.98
C LEU A 142 8.96 -12.05 -18.45
N ARG A 143 8.24 -13.13 -18.13
CA ARG A 143 6.80 -13.24 -18.41
C ARG A 143 6.06 -13.49 -17.10
N LEU A 144 5.09 -12.63 -16.83
CA LEU A 144 4.26 -12.67 -15.64
C LEU A 144 2.78 -12.85 -16.03
N VAL A 145 2.03 -13.43 -15.10
CA VAL A 145 0.57 -13.42 -15.10
C VAL A 145 0.14 -12.79 -13.78
N LEU A 146 -0.64 -11.73 -13.87
CA LEU A 146 -1.30 -11.09 -12.75
C LEU A 146 -2.73 -11.61 -12.70
N GLU A 147 -3.20 -12.00 -11.52
CA GLU A 147 -4.55 -12.54 -11.31
C GLU A 147 -5.26 -11.80 -10.18
N TRP A 148 -6.46 -11.29 -10.49
CA TRP A 148 -7.24 -10.48 -9.57
C TRP A 148 -8.18 -11.35 -8.74
N THR A 149 -8.16 -11.17 -7.41
CA THR A 149 -9.11 -11.84 -6.51
C THR A 149 -10.43 -11.11 -6.36
N GLN A 150 -10.44 -9.79 -6.65
CA GLN A 150 -11.58 -8.88 -6.54
C GLN A 150 -11.41 -7.67 -7.48
N PRO A 151 -12.47 -6.89 -7.76
CA PRO A 151 -12.38 -5.72 -8.63
C PRO A 151 -11.47 -4.61 -8.07
N HIS A 152 -10.39 -4.24 -8.76
CA HIS A 152 -9.53 -3.10 -8.40
C HIS A 152 -8.55 -2.71 -9.52
N ASN A 153 -7.88 -1.58 -9.34
CA ASN A 153 -7.12 -0.89 -10.39
C ASN A 153 -5.62 -1.15 -10.30
N LEU A 154 -4.99 -1.30 -11.46
CA LEU A 154 -3.54 -1.28 -11.68
C LEU A 154 -3.20 -0.07 -12.56
N SER A 155 -2.39 0.86 -12.05
CA SER A 155 -1.99 2.06 -12.81
C SER A 155 -0.61 1.94 -13.43
N PHE A 156 0.27 1.14 -12.82
CA PHE A 156 1.65 1.02 -13.27
C PHE A 156 2.21 -0.35 -12.91
N ILE A 157 3.00 -0.90 -13.83
CA ILE A 157 3.86 -2.03 -13.56
C ILE A 157 5.16 -1.89 -14.35
N GLY A 158 6.29 -2.00 -13.66
CA GLY A 158 7.59 -1.82 -14.27
C GLY A 158 8.68 -2.58 -13.54
N LEU A 159 9.87 -2.55 -14.13
CA LEU A 159 11.09 -3.08 -13.51
C LEU A 159 11.97 -1.92 -13.07
N ALA A 160 12.53 -2.05 -11.87
CA ALA A 160 13.53 -1.13 -11.33
C ALA A 160 14.81 -1.90 -10.99
N ASN A 161 15.97 -1.26 -11.18
CA ASN A 161 17.20 -1.74 -10.59
C ASN A 161 17.31 -1.21 -9.17
N SER A 162 17.60 -2.09 -8.22
CA SER A 162 18.21 -1.64 -6.98
C SER A 162 19.68 -1.32 -7.26
N ASN A 163 19.97 -0.03 -7.37
CA ASN A 163 21.30 0.51 -7.11
C ASN A 163 21.28 0.97 -5.66
N PRO A 164 21.68 0.13 -4.68
CA PRO A 164 21.96 0.67 -3.36
C PRO A 164 23.04 1.73 -3.57
N LYS A 165 22.68 3.00 -3.39
CA LYS A 165 23.69 4.03 -3.13
C LYS A 165 24.49 3.53 -1.93
N ASP A 166 25.78 3.81 -1.93
CA ASP A 166 26.66 3.43 -0.83
C ASP A 166 25.98 3.83 0.48
N ILE A 167 25.57 2.84 1.28
CA ILE A 167 24.74 3.06 2.48
C ILE A 167 25.49 3.98 3.46
N ASN A 168 26.82 3.98 3.33
CA ASN A 168 27.76 4.83 4.07
C ASN A 168 27.59 6.33 3.75
N GLN A 169 26.91 6.69 2.65
CA GLN A 169 26.58 8.07 2.29
C GLN A 169 25.21 8.52 2.81
N LEU A 170 24.44 7.61 3.44
CA LEU A 170 23.14 7.94 4.03
C LEU A 170 23.30 8.19 5.53
N LYS A 171 22.98 9.40 5.97
CA LYS A 171 22.75 9.67 7.40
C LYS A 171 21.37 9.12 7.76
N ILE A 172 21.33 7.96 8.41
CA ILE A 172 20.09 7.37 8.95
C ILE A 172 19.98 7.78 10.41
N GLU A 173 18.92 8.51 10.72
CA GLU A 173 18.60 8.91 12.09
C GLU A 173 17.33 8.21 12.55
N LYS A 174 17.38 7.55 13.71
CA LYS A 174 16.22 6.90 14.30
C LYS A 174 15.53 7.86 15.24
N LEU A 175 14.41 8.44 14.79
CA LEU A 175 13.56 9.27 15.63
C LEU A 175 12.81 8.41 16.65
N LYS A 176 12.80 8.85 17.90
CA LYS A 176 12.03 8.21 18.97
C LYS A 176 10.64 8.84 19.02
N LEU A 177 9.62 8.01 19.23
CA LEU A 177 8.25 8.46 19.46
C LEU A 177 8.20 9.37 20.69
N SER A 178 7.85 10.64 20.52
CA SER A 178 7.65 11.58 21.63
C SER A 178 6.27 11.42 22.24
N GLU A 179 5.26 11.28 21.38
CA GLU A 179 3.86 11.25 21.77
C GLU A 179 3.06 10.20 21.00
N LEU A 180 2.14 9.55 21.73
CA LEU A 180 1.14 8.64 21.18
C LEU A 180 -0.20 8.95 21.84
N ARG A 181 -1.23 9.16 21.02
CA ARG A 181 -2.60 9.37 21.49
C ARG A 181 -3.55 8.43 20.78
N HIS A 182 -4.34 7.69 21.55
CA HIS A 182 -5.45 6.91 21.00
C HIS A 182 -6.72 7.76 20.90
N SER A 183 -7.37 7.71 19.74
CA SER A 183 -8.61 8.47 19.45
C SER A 183 -9.73 8.29 20.48
N HIS A 184 -9.87 7.08 21.04
CA HIS A 184 -11.00 6.70 21.90
C HIS A 184 -10.59 6.28 23.32
N ASN A 185 -9.30 6.11 23.61
CA ASN A 185 -8.84 5.54 24.88
C ASN A 185 -7.68 6.38 25.41
N ALA A 186 -7.98 7.32 26.31
CA ALA A 186 -6.98 8.23 26.87
C ALA A 186 -5.89 7.50 27.69
N ASP A 187 -6.18 6.29 28.16
CA ASP A 187 -5.25 5.47 28.93
C ASP A 187 -4.21 4.78 28.04
N VAL A 188 -4.38 4.82 26.72
CA VAL A 188 -3.37 4.31 25.78
C VAL A 188 -2.49 5.46 25.27
N ASN A 189 -1.30 5.55 25.87
CA ASN A 189 -0.21 6.44 25.50
C ASN A 189 1.08 5.63 25.26
N LYS A 190 2.21 6.31 25.01
CA LYS A 190 3.48 5.63 24.67
C LYS A 190 3.98 4.74 25.80
N ASP A 191 3.71 5.11 27.05
CA ASP A 191 4.24 4.44 28.25
C ASP A 191 3.39 3.23 28.64
N THR A 192 2.12 3.21 28.24
CA THR A 192 1.17 2.14 28.54
C THR A 192 1.08 1.07 27.45
N LEU A 193 1.75 1.28 26.31
CA LEU A 193 1.72 0.39 25.16
C LEU A 193 2.55 -0.88 25.43
N LYS A 194 1.94 -1.85 26.12
CA LYS A 194 2.56 -3.12 26.47
C LYS A 194 3.01 -3.83 25.18
N ASN A 195 4.29 -4.20 25.11
CA ASN A 195 4.91 -4.92 24.00
C ASN A 195 4.86 -4.23 22.62
N GLY A 196 4.49 -2.94 22.54
CA GLY A 196 4.40 -2.26 21.25
C GLY A 196 3.17 -2.65 20.41
N GLU A 197 2.20 -3.36 21.00
CA GLU A 197 0.97 -3.78 20.33
C GLU A 197 -0.24 -3.03 20.88
N ILE A 198 -1.19 -2.74 19.99
CA ILE A 198 -2.46 -2.12 20.33
C ILE A 198 -3.53 -2.58 19.35
N GLU A 199 -4.68 -2.97 19.89
CA GLU A 199 -5.84 -3.29 19.09
C GLU A 199 -6.57 -2.01 18.68
N LEU A 200 -6.89 -1.90 17.39
CA LEU A 200 -7.73 -0.84 16.84
C LEU A 200 -8.99 -1.47 16.27
N ILE A 201 -10.14 -1.02 16.77
CA ILE A 201 -11.44 -1.34 16.20
C ILE A 201 -11.68 -0.41 14.99
N PRO A 202 -12.41 -0.84 13.94
CA PRO A 202 -12.75 0.03 12.82
C PRO A 202 -13.28 1.41 13.26
N GLY A 203 -12.69 2.49 12.71
CA GLY A 203 -13.00 3.88 13.08
C GLY A 203 -12.08 4.47 14.16
N GLN A 204 -11.29 3.66 14.85
CA GLN A 204 -10.27 4.13 15.79
C GLN A 204 -8.95 4.40 15.06
N PHE A 205 -8.21 5.39 15.56
CA PHE A 205 -6.90 5.78 15.05
C PHE A 205 -5.93 6.15 16.18
N LEU A 206 -4.64 6.13 15.83
CA LEU A 206 -3.53 6.61 16.63
C LEU A 206 -2.95 7.88 16.01
N SER A 207 -2.65 8.85 16.86
CA SER A 207 -1.79 9.97 16.50
C SER A 207 -0.40 9.72 17.09
N LEU A 208 0.62 9.76 16.23
CA LEU A 208 2.02 9.53 16.58
C LEU A 208 2.81 10.80 16.29
N GLU A 209 3.66 11.23 17.21
CA GLU A 209 4.57 12.36 17.02
C GLU A 209 6.02 11.90 17.18
N PHE A 210 6.86 12.36 16.25
CA PHE A 210 8.29 12.12 16.25
C PHE A 210 8.98 13.49 16.17
N PRO A 211 9.74 13.89 17.20
CA PRO A 211 10.46 15.15 17.16
C PRO A 211 11.58 14.99 16.15
N ALA A 212 11.64 15.89 15.17
CA ALA A 212 12.74 16.00 14.24
C ALA A 212 13.42 17.34 14.48
N GLU A 213 14.75 17.35 14.57
CA GLU A 213 15.50 18.60 14.59
C GLU A 213 15.23 19.37 13.29
N LYS A 214 15.17 20.70 13.37
CA LYS A 214 15.15 21.54 12.18
C LYS A 214 16.48 21.36 11.44
N ALA A 215 16.50 20.47 10.46
CA ALA A 215 17.62 20.32 9.56
C ALA A 215 17.58 21.42 8.49
N GLU A 216 18.68 22.14 8.31
CA GLU A 216 18.86 22.98 7.13
C GLU A 216 19.01 22.06 5.91
N ILE A 217 17.94 21.94 5.14
CA ILE A 217 17.91 21.13 3.93
C ILE A 217 18.56 21.94 2.81
N GLY A 218 19.77 21.55 2.39
CA GLY A 218 20.41 22.17 1.23
C GLY A 218 19.57 22.01 -0.04
N VAL A 219 19.78 22.88 -1.05
CA VAL A 219 18.97 22.98 -2.29
C VAL A 219 18.78 21.65 -3.04
N ASN A 220 19.66 20.65 -2.83
CA ASN A 220 19.57 19.33 -3.45
C ASN A 220 19.48 18.16 -2.45
N GLN A 221 19.28 18.43 -1.15
CA GLN A 221 19.07 17.39 -0.15
C GLN A 221 17.59 17.00 -0.11
N LYS A 222 17.34 15.68 0.00
CA LYS A 222 16.01 15.13 0.21
C LYS A 222 15.98 14.42 1.54
N ILE A 223 15.08 14.84 2.41
CA ILE A 223 14.77 14.12 3.64
C ILE A 223 13.57 13.21 3.35
N SER A 224 13.60 11.99 3.87
CA SER A 224 12.51 11.03 3.76
C SER A 224 12.30 10.39 5.12
N PHE A 225 11.03 10.26 5.51
CA PHE A 225 10.65 9.60 6.75
C PHE A 225 10.15 8.21 6.42
N ILE A 226 10.63 7.21 7.15
CA ILE A 226 10.21 5.82 7.01
C ILE A 226 9.57 5.41 8.33
N LEU A 227 8.28 5.07 8.28
CA LEU A 227 7.56 4.48 9.40
C LEU A 227 7.32 3.00 9.10
N GLU A 228 7.89 2.12 9.93
CA GLU A 228 7.62 0.70 9.89
C GLU A 228 6.50 0.37 10.87
N THR A 229 5.45 -0.31 10.39
CA THR A 229 4.36 -0.81 11.22
C THR A 229 4.11 -2.28 10.91
N LYS A 230 3.77 -3.05 11.94
CA LYS A 230 3.38 -4.44 11.82
C LYS A 230 2.05 -4.63 12.54
N GLY A 231 1.11 -5.30 11.90
CA GLY A 231 -0.19 -5.58 12.48
C GLY A 231 -0.83 -6.79 11.82
N TYR A 232 -1.85 -7.32 12.48
CA TYR A 232 -2.66 -8.43 12.00
C TYR A 232 -4.14 -8.03 12.08
N TYR A 233 -4.95 -8.64 11.22
CA TYR A 233 -6.40 -8.49 11.26
C TYR A 233 -6.99 -9.75 11.86
N THR A 234 -7.73 -9.61 12.95
CA THR A 234 -8.57 -10.66 13.53
C THR A 234 -9.99 -10.52 12.98
N LYS A 235 -10.62 -11.65 12.68
CA LYS A 235 -12.04 -11.68 12.31
C LYS A 235 -12.85 -11.65 13.61
N ILE A 236 -13.69 -10.63 13.76
CA ILE A 236 -14.69 -10.54 14.82
C ILE A 236 -15.95 -11.28 14.35
#